data_AF-A0A812ASD8-F1
#
_entry.id   AF-A0A812ASD8-F1
#
_cell.length_a   1.000
_cell.length_b   1.000
_cell.length_c   1.000
_cell.angle_alpha   90.00
_cell.angle_beta   90.00
_cell.angle_gamma   90.00
#
_symmetry.space_group_name_H-M   'P 1'
#
loop_
_entity.id
_entity.type
_entity.pdbx_description
1 polymer ?
#
loop_
_entity_poly.entity_id
_entity_poly.type
_entity_poly.pdbx_seq_one_letter_code
_entity_poly.pdbx_strand_id
1 'polypeptide(L)'
;MSIVLDPREGSRFMFWCDYAYHPSIKRAGMDGTNITVIVSEKIKFITSLTIDYPNQYLYFVDKDLDFIDFCDYNGKHRQRVLSSYSLLQNPRGLTVLEDRVYWIDRGTNVIYHCNKFRCDRKKIISSHFRTLQDIVSYSKVRQPSSSNPCFQSSCSHLCLLSPLNPGYKCACPITMQLDNDGRKCVTCKY
;
A
#
# COMPACT_ATOMS: atom_id res chain seq x y z
N MET A 1 -9.75 5.71 1.01
CA MET A 1 -8.89 4.82 1.83
C MET A 1 -8.19 3.90 0.85
N SER A 2 -6.91 3.65 1.04
CA SER A 2 -6.10 2.82 0.16
C SER A 2 -5.28 1.86 1.00
N ILE A 3 -5.10 0.63 0.51
CA ILE A 3 -4.30 -0.42 1.13
C ILE A 3 -3.46 -1.11 0.04
N VAL A 4 -2.21 -1.42 0.35
CA VAL A 4 -1.26 -2.09 -0.53
C VAL A 4 -0.45 -3.12 0.24
N LEU A 5 -0.03 -4.18 -0.45
CA LEU A 5 0.60 -5.37 0.15
C LEU A 5 1.95 -5.66 -0.52
N ASP A 6 2.92 -6.08 0.29
CA ASP A 6 4.16 -6.72 -0.17
C ASP A 6 4.27 -8.12 0.44
N PRO A 7 3.73 -9.16 -0.23
CA PRO A 7 3.72 -10.54 0.29
C PRO A 7 5.04 -11.28 0.11
N ARG A 8 6.05 -10.65 -0.53
CA ARG A 8 7.31 -11.32 -0.84
C ARG A 8 8.05 -11.72 0.44
N GLU A 9 8.79 -12.81 0.33
CA GLU A 9 9.77 -13.20 1.34
C GLU A 9 10.74 -12.04 1.64
N GLY A 10 11.00 -11.82 2.93
CA GLY A 10 11.76 -10.65 3.42
C GLY A 10 10.93 -9.40 3.75
N SER A 11 9.68 -9.30 3.27
CA SER A 11 8.77 -8.18 3.56
C SER A 11 7.54 -8.62 4.38
N ARG A 12 6.54 -9.24 3.72
CA ARG A 12 5.25 -9.67 4.30
C ARG A 12 4.52 -8.59 5.12
N PHE A 13 4.47 -7.38 4.57
CA PHE A 13 3.83 -6.22 5.17
C PHE A 13 2.60 -5.76 4.38
N MET A 14 1.65 -5.17 5.11
CA MET A 14 0.56 -4.37 4.56
C MET A 14 0.69 -2.92 4.98
N PHE A 15 0.28 -2.00 4.10
CA PHE A 15 0.32 -0.56 4.32
C PHE A 15 -1.03 0.03 3.96
N TRP A 16 -1.54 0.94 4.78
CA TRP A 16 -2.79 1.64 4.50
C TRP A 16 -2.77 3.06 5.01
N CYS A 17 -3.63 3.90 4.44
CA CYS A 17 -3.84 5.26 4.90
C CYS A 17 -5.14 5.38 5.71
N ASP A 18 -5.07 6.19 6.76
CA ASP A 18 -6.17 6.61 7.62
C ASP A 18 -6.23 8.14 7.54
N TYR A 19 -7.41 8.71 7.29
CA TYR A 19 -7.61 10.17 7.17
C TYR A 19 -8.63 10.70 8.19
N ALA A 20 -8.92 9.93 9.24
CA ALA A 20 -9.79 10.37 10.33
C ALA A 20 -9.10 11.47 11.18
N TYR A 21 -9.36 11.51 12.49
CA TYR A 21 -8.84 12.56 13.39
C TYR A 21 -7.31 12.75 13.34
N HIS A 22 -6.55 11.69 13.08
CA HIS A 22 -5.10 11.74 12.92
C HIS A 22 -4.69 11.10 11.59
N PRO A 23 -4.62 11.90 10.50
CA PRO A 23 -4.15 11.41 9.22
C PRO A 23 -2.82 10.71 9.38
N SER A 24 -2.75 9.46 8.92
CA SER A 24 -1.57 8.62 9.09
C SER A 24 -1.46 7.57 7.99
N ILE A 25 -0.23 7.20 7.66
CA ILE A 25 0.07 5.97 6.93
C ILE A 25 0.58 4.96 7.95
N LYS A 26 -0.06 3.80 7.99
CA LYS A 26 0.22 2.71 8.92
C LYS A 26 0.79 1.52 8.16
N ARG A 27 1.63 0.76 8.86
CA ARG A 27 2.19 -0.52 8.41
C ARG A 27 1.89 -1.59 9.45
N ALA A 28 1.62 -2.81 9.01
CA ALA A 28 1.55 -3.97 9.88
C ALA A 28 2.07 -5.21 9.14
N GLY A 29 2.41 -6.26 9.89
CA GLY A 29 2.52 -7.60 9.29
C GLY A 29 1.20 -7.99 8.63
N MET A 30 1.26 -8.79 7.56
CA MET A 30 0.03 -9.28 6.90
C MET A 30 -0.79 -10.24 7.79
N ASP A 31 -0.23 -10.67 8.93
CA ASP A 31 -0.89 -11.38 10.03
C ASP A 31 -1.58 -10.44 11.03
N GLY A 32 -1.59 -9.14 10.77
CA GLY A 32 -2.19 -8.10 11.63
C GLY A 32 -1.32 -7.69 12.80
N THR A 33 -0.10 -8.22 12.95
CA THR A 33 0.79 -7.91 14.07
C THR A 33 1.58 -6.62 13.84
N ASN A 34 2.07 -6.02 14.95
CA ASN A 34 2.99 -4.89 14.95
C ASN A 34 2.51 -3.66 14.12
N ILE A 35 1.25 -3.27 14.30
CA ILE A 35 0.70 -2.06 13.69
C ILE A 35 1.52 -0.85 14.16
N THR A 36 2.14 -0.17 13.21
CA THR A 36 3.01 0.99 13.45
C THR A 36 2.61 2.14 12.54
N VAL A 37 2.54 3.36 13.08
CA VAL A 37 2.41 4.58 12.27
C VAL A 37 3.77 4.91 11.67
N ILE A 38 3.87 4.94 10.35
CA ILE A 38 5.14 5.22 9.64
C ILE A 38 5.21 6.64 9.09
N VAL A 39 4.06 7.27 8.82
CA VAL A 39 3.99 8.69 8.44
C VAL A 39 2.81 9.32 9.17
N SER A 40 3.06 10.40 9.91
CA SER A 40 2.06 11.20 10.63
C SER A 40 2.21 12.70 10.39
N GLU A 41 3.35 13.14 9.87
CA GLU A 41 3.65 14.56 9.66
C GLU A 41 3.43 14.97 8.21
N LYS A 42 2.99 16.23 8.00
CA LYS A 42 2.80 16.83 6.67
C LYS A 42 1.96 15.94 5.73
N ILE A 43 0.88 15.41 6.29
CA ILE A 43 -0.15 14.64 5.60
C ILE A 43 -1.52 15.10 6.10
N LYS A 44 -2.52 15.06 5.22
CA LYS A 44 -3.87 15.54 5.49
C LYS A 44 -4.92 14.64 4.86
N PHE A 45 -4.84 14.41 3.55
CA PHE A 45 -5.83 13.58 2.85
C PHE A 45 -5.18 12.69 1.79
N ILE A 46 -4.67 11.53 2.23
CA ILE A 46 -4.06 10.55 1.33
C ILE A 46 -5.14 9.80 0.56
N THR A 47 -5.15 9.94 -0.77
CA THR A 47 -6.17 9.28 -1.60
C THR A 47 -5.75 7.91 -2.08
N SER A 48 -4.47 7.71 -2.40
CA SER A 48 -3.95 6.46 -2.95
C SER A 48 -2.52 6.18 -2.51
N LEU A 49 -2.19 4.89 -2.37
CA LEU A 49 -0.89 4.33 -2.05
C LEU A 49 -0.45 3.37 -3.17
N THR A 50 0.86 3.27 -3.42
CA THR A 50 1.42 2.22 -4.28
C THR A 50 2.84 1.87 -3.89
N ILE A 51 3.26 0.65 -4.16
CA ILE A 51 4.57 0.13 -3.77
C ILE A 51 5.48 0.02 -5.00
N ASP A 52 6.72 0.48 -4.87
CA ASP A 52 7.82 0.14 -5.77
C ASP A 52 8.63 -1.02 -5.19
N TYR A 53 8.27 -2.24 -5.60
CA TYR A 53 8.77 -3.47 -4.97
C TYR A 53 10.31 -3.62 -5.00
N PRO A 54 11.03 -3.36 -6.11
CA PRO A 54 12.49 -3.47 -6.12
C PRO A 54 13.19 -2.54 -5.12
N ASN A 55 12.71 -1.31 -4.98
CA ASN A 55 13.32 -0.30 -4.11
C ASN A 55 12.77 -0.29 -2.69
N GLN A 56 11.69 -1.04 -2.41
CA GLN A 56 10.96 -1.01 -1.14
C GLN A 56 10.51 0.41 -0.75
N TYR A 57 10.00 1.15 -1.74
CA TYR A 57 9.43 2.47 -1.53
C TYR A 57 7.91 2.43 -1.55
N LEU A 58 7.32 3.21 -0.64
CA LEU A 58 5.89 3.48 -0.59
C LEU A 58 5.64 4.87 -1.16
N TYR A 59 4.91 4.92 -2.27
CA TYR A 59 4.44 6.14 -2.92
C TYR A 59 3.04 6.48 -2.45
N PHE A 60 2.78 7.77 -2.23
CA PHE A 60 1.48 8.24 -1.78
C PHE A 60 1.19 9.64 -2.31
N VAL A 61 -0.09 9.91 -2.52
CA VAL A 61 -0.58 11.20 -3.00
C VAL A 61 -1.53 11.82 -1.98
N ASP A 62 -1.26 13.08 -1.64
CA ASP A 62 -2.11 13.89 -0.77
C ASP A 62 -2.89 14.89 -1.62
N LYS A 63 -4.23 14.84 -1.52
CA LYS A 63 -5.10 15.73 -2.26
C LYS A 63 -5.15 17.14 -1.67
N ASP A 64 -5.08 17.28 -0.36
CA ASP A 64 -5.29 18.58 0.30
C ASP A 64 -3.98 19.38 0.43
N LEU A 65 -2.84 18.70 0.28
CA LEU A 65 -1.51 19.29 0.29
C LEU A 65 -0.83 19.27 -1.09
N ASP A 66 -1.55 18.86 -2.13
CA ASP A 66 -1.14 18.90 -3.54
C ASP A 66 0.27 18.33 -3.81
N PHE A 67 0.58 17.14 -3.30
CA PHE A 67 1.86 16.48 -3.57
C PHE A 67 1.75 14.98 -3.86
N ILE A 68 2.76 14.47 -4.56
CA ILE A 68 3.11 13.05 -4.60
C ILE A 68 4.49 12.92 -3.97
N ASP A 69 4.58 12.14 -2.90
CA ASP A 69 5.81 11.85 -2.18
C ASP A 69 6.05 10.32 -2.17
N PHE A 70 7.27 9.91 -1.84
CA PHE A 70 7.60 8.52 -1.53
C PHE A 70 8.52 8.46 -0.32
N CYS A 71 8.55 7.31 0.35
CA CYS A 71 9.46 7.03 1.47
C CYS A 71 9.80 5.53 1.53
N ASP A 72 10.77 5.17 2.37
CA ASP A 72 11.03 3.78 2.72
C ASP A 72 9.83 3.16 3.45
N TYR A 73 9.75 1.83 3.50
CA TYR A 73 8.71 1.11 4.26
C TYR A 73 8.63 1.43 5.76
N ASN A 74 9.64 2.11 6.34
CA ASN A 74 9.62 2.57 7.73
C ASN A 74 9.26 4.07 7.85
N GLY A 75 8.92 4.73 6.75
CA GLY A 75 8.59 6.15 6.70
C GLY A 75 9.77 7.12 6.56
N LYS A 76 11.02 6.62 6.61
CA LYS A 76 12.23 7.43 6.49
C LYS A 76 12.53 7.80 5.04
N HIS A 77 13.49 8.70 4.87
CA HIS A 77 13.96 9.20 3.57
C HIS A 77 12.82 9.68 2.66
N ARG A 78 11.81 10.32 3.26
CA ARG A 78 10.69 10.89 2.52
C ARG A 78 11.19 11.94 1.53
N GLN A 79 10.83 11.75 0.26
CA GLN A 79 11.19 12.61 -0.84
C GLN A 79 9.98 12.98 -1.68
N ARG A 80 10.09 14.10 -2.37
CA ARG A 80 9.02 14.67 -3.18
C ARG A 80 9.22 14.31 -4.64
N VAL A 81 8.21 13.69 -5.24
CA VAL A 81 8.15 13.48 -6.69
C VAL A 81 7.67 14.75 -7.37
N LEU A 82 6.56 15.32 -6.88
CA LEU A 82 5.95 16.53 -7.41
C LEU A 82 5.12 17.25 -6.34
N SER A 83 5.03 18.58 -6.41
CA SER A 83 4.00 19.35 -5.72
C SER A 83 3.49 20.43 -6.66
N SER A 84 2.18 20.39 -6.93
CA SER A 84 1.55 21.23 -7.95
C SER A 84 0.03 21.18 -7.86
N TYR A 85 -0.56 22.25 -7.34
CA TYR A 85 -2.02 22.42 -7.30
C TYR A 85 -2.69 22.21 -8.68
N SER A 86 -2.08 22.71 -9.76
CA SER A 86 -2.63 22.60 -11.11
C SER A 86 -2.66 21.17 -11.68
N LEU A 87 -1.90 20.24 -11.10
CA LEU A 87 -1.79 18.84 -11.55
C LEU A 87 -2.44 17.85 -10.58
N LEU A 88 -2.77 18.31 -9.37
CA LEU A 88 -3.28 17.51 -8.25
C LEU A 88 -4.53 18.13 -7.63
N GLN A 89 -5.42 18.69 -8.46
CA GLN A 89 -6.66 19.31 -7.99
C GLN A 89 -7.60 18.32 -7.26
N ASN A 90 -7.62 17.07 -7.71
CA ASN A 90 -8.42 16.00 -7.11
C ASN A 90 -7.87 14.61 -7.50
N PRO A 91 -6.66 14.25 -7.05
CA PRO A 91 -6.03 12.98 -7.38
C PRO A 91 -6.80 11.82 -6.74
N ARG A 92 -7.02 10.73 -7.50
CA ARG A 92 -7.83 9.59 -7.04
C ARG A 92 -7.10 8.25 -7.01
N GLY A 93 -6.26 7.99 -8.00
CA GLY A 93 -5.50 6.75 -8.09
C GLY A 93 -4.04 7.05 -8.39
N LEU A 94 -3.15 6.18 -7.90
CA LEU A 94 -1.71 6.28 -8.05
C LEU A 94 -1.14 4.89 -8.30
N THR A 95 -0.31 4.74 -9.33
CA THR A 95 0.42 3.49 -9.56
C THR A 95 1.82 3.75 -10.07
N VAL A 96 2.73 2.80 -9.85
CA VAL A 96 4.09 2.84 -10.38
C VAL A 96 4.30 1.67 -11.32
N LEU A 97 5.06 1.92 -12.38
CA LEU A 97 5.56 0.91 -13.29
C LEU A 97 6.90 1.41 -13.86
N GLU A 98 7.91 0.56 -13.84
CA GLU A 98 9.26 0.89 -14.32
C GLU A 98 9.84 2.16 -13.65
N ASP A 99 10.18 3.16 -14.45
CA ASP A 99 10.78 4.43 -14.05
C ASP A 99 9.73 5.53 -13.81
N ARG A 100 8.43 5.19 -13.83
CA ARG A 100 7.34 6.17 -13.86
C ARG A 100 6.33 5.99 -12.75
N VAL A 101 5.79 7.13 -12.35
CA VAL A 101 4.57 7.23 -11.56
C VAL A 101 3.44 7.68 -12.47
N TYR A 102 2.25 7.12 -12.24
CA TYR A 102 1.03 7.35 -12.99
C TYR A 102 -0.06 7.74 -12.02
N TRP A 103 -0.82 8.78 -12.31
CA TRP A 103 -1.93 9.18 -11.45
C TRP A 103 -3.14 9.65 -12.26
N ILE A 104 -4.32 9.40 -11.70
CA ILE A 104 -5.58 9.95 -12.18
C ILE A 104 -5.85 11.22 -11.38
N ASP A 105 -6.15 12.31 -12.08
CA ASP A 105 -6.67 13.53 -11.48
C ASP A 105 -8.06 13.87 -12.04
N ARG A 106 -9.06 13.96 -11.16
CA ARG A 106 -10.44 14.26 -11.55
C ARG A 106 -10.73 15.74 -11.74
N GLY A 107 -9.95 16.63 -11.12
CA GLY A 107 -10.17 18.06 -11.33
C GLY A 107 -9.85 18.43 -12.77
N THR A 108 -8.78 17.85 -13.30
CA THR A 108 -8.34 18.02 -14.68
C THR A 108 -8.92 16.98 -15.66
N ASN A 109 -9.50 15.89 -15.17
CA ASN A 109 -10.03 14.76 -15.97
C ASN A 109 -8.95 14.08 -16.85
N VAL A 110 -7.74 13.95 -16.32
CA VAL A 110 -6.56 13.46 -17.04
C VAL A 110 -5.86 12.35 -16.27
N ILE A 111 -5.30 11.40 -17.02
CA ILE A 111 -4.30 10.46 -16.53
C ILE A 111 -2.92 10.99 -16.91
N TYR A 112 -2.12 11.31 -15.91
CA TYR A 112 -0.76 11.79 -16.10
C TYR A 112 0.27 10.71 -15.81
N HIS A 113 1.48 10.91 -16.33
CA HIS A 113 2.66 10.23 -15.83
C HIS A 113 3.91 11.11 -15.90
N CYS A 114 4.90 10.79 -15.08
CA CYS A 114 6.25 11.35 -15.14
C CYS A 114 7.26 10.41 -14.47
N ASN A 115 8.54 10.79 -14.43
CA ASN A 115 9.56 10.01 -13.75
C ASN A 115 9.25 9.90 -12.24
N LYS A 116 9.43 8.70 -11.68
CA LYS A 116 9.02 8.36 -10.31
C LYS A 116 9.88 8.99 -9.22
N PHE A 117 11.08 9.48 -9.53
CA PHE A 117 11.94 10.13 -8.53
C PHE A 117 11.77 11.64 -8.55
N ARG A 118 11.53 12.22 -9.74
CA ARG A 118 11.31 13.66 -9.90
C ARG A 118 10.46 13.96 -11.13
N CYS A 119 9.41 14.74 -10.96
CA CYS A 119 8.45 15.05 -12.01
C CYS A 119 8.78 16.35 -12.77
N ASP A 120 9.96 16.45 -13.39
CA ASP A 120 10.34 17.66 -14.14
C ASP A 120 9.49 17.88 -15.39
N ARG A 121 9.07 16.79 -16.04
CA ARG A 121 8.22 16.80 -17.24
C ARG A 121 7.07 15.81 -17.10
N LYS A 122 5.88 16.34 -16.86
CA LYS A 122 4.63 15.58 -16.93
C LYS A 122 4.22 15.30 -18.38
N LYS A 123 3.57 14.16 -18.59
CA LYS A 123 2.96 13.74 -19.85
C LYS A 123 1.51 13.31 -19.59
N ILE A 124 0.67 13.46 -20.61
CA ILE A 124 -0.72 13.03 -20.61
C ILE A 124 -0.79 11.69 -21.33
N ILE A 125 -1.38 10.69 -20.68
CA ILE A 125 -1.67 9.39 -21.29
C ILE A 125 -2.99 9.46 -22.03
N SER A 126 -4.00 9.97 -21.33
CA SER A 126 -5.35 10.12 -21.87
C SER A 126 -6.12 11.15 -21.05
N SER A 127 -7.09 11.78 -21.69
CA SER A 127 -7.94 12.85 -21.14
C SER A 127 -9.43 12.51 -21.27
N HIS A 128 -10.29 13.37 -20.73
CA HIS A 128 -11.75 13.33 -20.83
C HIS A 128 -12.47 12.25 -20.02
N PHE A 129 -11.86 11.77 -18.92
CA PHE A 129 -12.53 10.83 -18.03
C PHE A 129 -13.14 11.54 -16.82
N ARG A 130 -14.46 11.43 -16.63
CA ARG A 130 -15.17 12.08 -15.50
C ARG A 130 -15.37 11.16 -14.28
N THR A 131 -15.24 9.84 -14.45
CA THR A 131 -15.70 8.85 -13.46
C THR A 131 -14.60 7.92 -12.93
N LEU A 132 -13.34 8.07 -13.36
CA LEU A 132 -12.26 7.17 -12.96
C LEU A 132 -12.00 7.20 -11.45
N GLN A 133 -12.04 6.03 -10.81
CA GLN A 133 -11.89 5.90 -9.36
C GLN A 133 -10.48 5.53 -8.93
N ASP A 134 -9.83 4.64 -9.68
CA ASP A 134 -8.53 4.09 -9.30
C ASP A 134 -7.75 3.66 -10.55
N ILE A 135 -6.44 3.47 -10.40
CA ILE A 135 -5.53 2.97 -11.45
C ILE A 135 -4.55 1.98 -10.85
N VAL A 136 -4.37 0.86 -11.55
CA VAL A 136 -3.37 -0.16 -11.23
C VAL A 136 -2.56 -0.49 -12.47
N SER A 137 -1.27 -0.72 -12.30
CA SER A 137 -0.40 -1.24 -13.36
C SER A 137 -0.52 -2.75 -13.43
N TYR A 138 -0.87 -3.27 -14.62
CA TYR A 138 -0.95 -4.71 -14.88
C TYR A 138 0.32 -5.18 -15.60
N SER A 139 1.20 -5.86 -14.87
CA SER A 139 2.41 -6.48 -15.44
C SER A 139 2.93 -7.56 -14.48
N LYS A 140 3.62 -8.58 -15.01
CA LYS A 140 4.25 -9.64 -14.18
C LYS A 140 5.21 -9.07 -13.15
N VAL A 141 5.91 -7.97 -13.46
CA VAL A 141 6.83 -7.31 -12.51
C VAL A 141 6.11 -6.64 -11.33
N ARG A 142 4.79 -6.43 -11.41
CA ARG A 142 3.95 -5.92 -10.32
C ARG A 142 3.48 -7.01 -9.37
N GLN A 143 3.61 -8.27 -9.74
CA GLN A 143 3.27 -9.43 -8.94
C GLN A 143 4.39 -10.49 -9.06
N PRO A 144 5.62 -10.16 -8.61
CA PRO A 144 6.76 -11.06 -8.72
C PRO A 144 6.50 -12.35 -7.93
N SER A 145 6.97 -13.48 -8.47
CA SER A 145 6.88 -14.77 -7.79
C SER A 145 7.67 -14.75 -6.47
N SER A 146 7.11 -15.38 -5.44
CA SER A 146 7.73 -15.54 -4.13
C SER A 146 7.32 -16.89 -3.54
N SER A 147 8.17 -17.47 -2.69
CA SER A 147 7.82 -18.65 -1.89
C SER A 147 6.63 -18.34 -0.99
N ASN A 148 5.67 -19.26 -0.92
CA ASN A 148 4.51 -19.18 -0.05
C ASN A 148 4.69 -20.16 1.13
N PRO A 149 5.04 -19.67 2.33
CA PRO A 149 5.26 -20.53 3.50
C PRO A 149 3.97 -21.21 3.99
N CYS A 150 2.79 -20.73 3.56
CA CYS A 150 1.52 -21.37 3.89
C CYS A 150 1.29 -22.71 3.16
N PHE A 151 2.03 -23.00 2.08
CA PHE A 151 1.83 -24.23 1.30
C PHE A 151 2.02 -25.50 2.12
N GLN A 152 2.91 -25.46 3.13
CA GLN A 152 3.16 -26.58 4.04
C GLN A 152 2.64 -26.31 5.46
N SER A 153 1.82 -25.27 5.63
CA SER A 153 1.29 -24.93 6.95
C SER A 153 0.29 -25.96 7.45
N SER A 154 0.26 -26.15 8.76
CA SER A 154 -0.73 -26.99 9.44
C SER A 154 -1.83 -26.16 10.11
N CYS A 155 -2.11 -24.95 9.62
CA CYS A 155 -3.17 -24.10 10.17
C CYS A 155 -4.52 -24.74 9.86
N SER A 156 -5.43 -24.81 10.85
CA SER A 156 -6.72 -25.43 10.61
C SER A 156 -7.72 -24.55 9.86
N HIS A 157 -7.54 -23.22 9.88
CA HIS A 157 -8.42 -22.26 9.21
C HIS A 157 -7.65 -21.29 8.32
N LEU A 158 -7.12 -20.20 8.87
CA LEU A 158 -6.40 -19.19 8.09
C LEU A 158 -4.89 -19.31 8.33
N CYS A 159 -4.12 -19.25 7.23
CA CYS A 159 -2.68 -19.05 7.25
C CYS A 159 -2.37 -17.66 6.68
N LEU A 160 -1.91 -16.76 7.54
CA LEU A 160 -1.58 -15.38 7.17
C LEU A 160 -0.08 -15.22 7.08
N LEU A 161 0.41 -14.53 6.05
CA LEU A 161 1.84 -14.24 5.92
C LEU A 161 2.31 -13.36 7.08
N SER A 162 3.44 -13.71 7.68
CA SER A 162 4.01 -12.98 8.81
C SER A 162 5.43 -12.52 8.49
N PRO A 163 5.82 -11.28 8.84
CA PRO A 163 7.21 -10.84 8.74
C PRO A 163 8.12 -11.59 9.73
N LEU A 164 7.54 -12.28 10.72
CA LEU A 164 8.26 -13.09 11.70
C LEU A 164 8.42 -14.53 11.21
N ASN A 165 9.47 -15.21 11.69
CA ASN A 165 9.65 -16.65 11.46
C ASN A 165 8.51 -17.46 12.09
N PRO A 166 8.00 -18.53 11.44
CA PRO A 166 8.49 -19.18 10.21
C PRO A 166 8.00 -18.55 8.89
N GLY A 167 7.39 -17.37 8.95
CA GLY A 167 6.91 -16.64 7.78
C GLY A 167 5.42 -16.65 7.58
N TYR A 168 4.70 -17.31 8.47
CA TYR A 168 3.25 -17.31 8.54
C TYR A 168 2.79 -17.42 9.98
N LYS A 169 1.52 -17.09 10.22
CA LYS A 169 0.83 -17.26 11.49
C LYS A 169 -0.56 -17.83 11.22
N CYS A 170 -0.99 -18.78 12.03
CA CYS A 170 -2.35 -19.28 11.96
C CYS A 170 -3.31 -18.28 12.62
N ALA A 171 -4.48 -18.09 12.04
CA ALA A 171 -5.52 -17.21 12.55
C ALA A 171 -6.89 -17.90 12.49
N CYS A 172 -7.79 -17.43 13.36
CA CYS A 172 -9.11 -17.99 13.51
C CYS A 172 -10.19 -17.03 13.02
N PRO A 173 -11.33 -17.55 12.54
CA PRO A 173 -12.50 -16.72 12.29
C PRO A 173 -12.92 -15.95 13.55
N ILE A 174 -13.57 -14.81 13.34
CA ILE A 174 -14.26 -14.09 14.40
C ILE A 174 -15.23 -15.09 15.07
N THR A 175 -15.23 -15.17 16.41
CA THR A 175 -15.93 -16.17 17.30
C THR A 175 -15.13 -17.40 17.75
N MET A 176 -13.95 -17.66 17.17
CA MET A 176 -13.09 -18.76 17.62
C MET A 176 -11.77 -18.23 18.21
N GLN A 177 -11.10 -19.05 19.00
CA GLN A 177 -9.78 -18.75 19.54
C GLN A 177 -8.76 -19.77 19.05
N LEU A 178 -7.53 -19.30 18.85
CA LEU A 178 -6.41 -20.16 18.52
C LEU A 178 -6.01 -20.93 19.79
N ASP A 179 -5.95 -22.24 19.68
CA ASP A 179 -5.52 -23.13 20.76
C ASP A 179 -4.04 -22.94 21.08
N ASN A 180 -3.58 -23.54 22.19
CA ASN A 180 -2.20 -23.44 22.69
C ASN A 180 -1.16 -23.98 21.70
N ASP A 181 -1.56 -24.85 20.75
CA ASP A 181 -0.67 -25.34 19.69
C ASP A 181 -0.39 -24.29 18.59
N GLY A 182 -1.08 -23.14 18.64
CA GLY A 182 -0.93 -22.05 17.69
C GLY A 182 -1.38 -22.39 16.26
N ARG A 183 -2.13 -23.48 16.07
CA ARG A 183 -2.47 -24.06 14.75
C ARG A 183 -3.95 -24.34 14.59
N LYS A 184 -4.62 -24.79 15.65
CA LYS A 184 -6.04 -25.15 15.62
C LYS A 184 -6.91 -24.06 16.21
N CYS A 185 -8.03 -23.80 15.58
CA CYS A 185 -9.09 -22.96 16.15
C CYS A 185 -10.09 -23.81 16.92
N VAL A 186 -10.41 -23.37 18.14
CA VAL A 186 -11.42 -23.96 19.01
C VAL A 186 -12.52 -22.95 19.31
N THR A 187 -13.73 -23.43 19.57
CA THR A 187 -14.83 -22.57 20.02
C THR A 187 -14.55 -22.05 21.42
N CYS A 188 -14.83 -20.77 21.67
CA CYS A 188 -14.76 -20.21 23.01
C CYS A 188 -15.75 -20.98 23.90
N LYS A 189 -15.26 -21.67 24.93
CA LYS A 189 -16.12 -22.21 25.98
C LYS A 189 -16.51 -21.04 26.89
N TYR A 190 -17.82 -20.78 27.00
CA TYR A 190 -18.39 -19.89 28.01
C TYR A 190 -18.47 -20.62 29.36
#